data_AF-A0A087M152-F1
#
_entry.id   AF-A0A087M152-F1
#
_cell.length_a   1.000
_cell.length_b   1.000
_cell.length_c   1.000
_cell.angle_alpha   90.00
_cell.angle_beta   90.00
_cell.angle_gamma   90.00
#
_symmetry.space_group_name_H-M   'P 1'
#
loop_
_entity.id
_entity.type
_entity.pdbx_description
1 polymer ?
#
loop_
_entity_poly.entity_id
_entity_poly.type
_entity_poly.pdbx_seq_one_letter_code
_entity_poly.pdbx_strand_id
1 'polypeptide(L)'
;MKRRDFLRLLPLGAAAKLPMMQPARAQSLWDMMNQTRTLTDAEREANSAAAIQAIDTVEPILSYDTANNLQMAIAQYEPFVARGGWEQVPQETYGVTMGVNRDGVVQLKRRLLASADMPMVDRVDDAMDAPTDAALRRFQARHGLQVSGQVDEATWYALNVPAETRLHQLRLNLLRVQNMASALADRYVVVNIPAAFIEVVEGGMVQRRHTAVVGRIDRQTPILKSRIHQINFNPYWNVPVSIIRRDLIKYMNENPNYLTEQKIRILDGNGQELQPSQINWQTEEAVNYRFRQDPGPQNSMGNVKINFHNPHAVYLHDTPTKGLFGENARFYSSGCVRVDQVQDFVGWVLRDNGDWGPGEVANVFATGERKDVEVTNPPEIHTTYISAWANRNGVVSFRDDVYEFDMAGKVTFEA
;
A
#
# COMPACT_ATOMS: atom_id res chain seq x y z
N MET A 1 80.50 25.30 -0.56
CA MET A 1 81.72 25.32 -1.39
C MET A 1 81.75 24.05 -2.24
N LYS A 2 81.83 24.19 -3.57
CA LYS A 2 81.91 23.07 -4.55
C LYS A 2 83.35 22.83 -4.99
N ARG A 3 83.71 21.57 -5.26
CA ARG A 3 84.70 20.98 -6.20
C ARG A 3 84.89 19.51 -5.76
N ARG A 4 84.85 18.46 -6.58
CA ARG A 4 85.40 18.24 -7.93
C ARG A 4 84.85 16.95 -8.57
N ASP A 5 84.92 16.93 -9.88
CA ASP A 5 84.43 15.96 -10.87
C ASP A 5 85.07 14.56 -10.87
N PHE A 6 84.38 13.57 -11.43
CA PHE A 6 84.95 12.68 -12.46
C PHE A 6 83.86 12.10 -13.39
N LEU A 7 84.03 12.38 -14.69
CA LEU A 7 83.28 11.89 -15.85
C LEU A 7 83.65 10.44 -16.20
N ARG A 8 82.66 9.61 -16.58
CA ARG A 8 82.81 8.54 -17.60
C ARG A 8 81.50 8.34 -18.38
N LEU A 9 81.67 7.94 -19.64
CA LEU A 9 80.76 8.05 -20.78
C LEU A 9 79.56 7.07 -20.78
N LEU A 10 78.52 7.49 -21.52
CA LEU A 10 77.34 6.77 -22.00
C LEU A 10 77.68 5.57 -22.92
N PRO A 11 76.74 4.63 -23.12
CA PRO A 11 75.88 4.71 -24.30
C PRO A 11 74.37 4.53 -24.01
N LEU A 12 73.57 5.07 -24.93
CA LEU A 12 72.10 4.98 -24.97
C LEU A 12 71.60 3.52 -25.01
N GLY A 13 70.52 3.26 -24.27
CA GLY A 13 69.66 2.09 -24.43
C GLY A 13 68.23 2.45 -24.03
N ALA A 14 67.29 2.29 -24.96
CA ALA A 14 65.90 2.70 -24.82
C ALA A 14 65.03 1.69 -24.04
N ALA A 15 63.97 2.24 -23.41
CA ALA A 15 62.66 1.66 -23.12
C ALA A 15 62.52 0.48 -22.12
N ALA A 16 61.83 0.74 -21.00
CA ALA A 16 60.47 0.24 -20.72
C ALA A 16 60.07 0.59 -19.28
N LYS A 17 58.99 1.36 -19.12
CA LYS A 17 58.33 1.52 -17.81
C LYS A 17 57.59 0.22 -17.52
N LEU A 18 58.04 -0.52 -16.50
CA LEU A 18 57.29 -1.65 -15.95
C LEU A 18 55.97 -1.12 -15.34
N PRO A 19 54.81 -1.70 -15.67
CA PRO A 19 53.55 -1.33 -15.06
C PRO A 19 53.55 -1.80 -13.60
N MET A 20 53.24 -0.91 -12.67
CA MET A 20 52.81 -1.31 -11.33
C MET A 20 51.50 -2.09 -11.49
N MET A 21 51.57 -3.41 -11.28
CA MET A 21 50.38 -4.24 -11.12
C MET A 21 49.60 -3.76 -9.89
N GLN A 22 48.44 -3.16 -10.11
CA GLN A 22 47.42 -3.10 -9.06
C GLN A 22 46.98 -4.55 -8.76
N PRO A 23 46.75 -4.92 -7.49
CA PRO A 23 46.19 -6.22 -7.19
C PRO A 23 44.77 -6.25 -7.77
N ALA A 24 44.57 -7.11 -8.78
CA ALA A 24 43.24 -7.47 -9.23
C ALA A 24 42.49 -8.02 -8.01
N ARG A 25 41.42 -7.34 -7.61
CA ARG A 25 40.50 -7.81 -6.58
C ARG A 25 39.89 -9.11 -7.12
N ALA A 26 40.41 -10.25 -6.68
CA ALA A 26 39.90 -11.54 -7.10
C ALA A 26 38.45 -11.66 -6.60
N GLN A 27 37.49 -11.55 -7.53
CA GLN A 27 36.14 -12.05 -7.31
C GLN A 27 36.28 -13.52 -6.90
N SER A 28 35.74 -13.88 -5.74
CA SER A 28 35.92 -15.24 -5.25
C SER A 28 35.17 -16.21 -6.19
N LEU A 29 35.63 -17.46 -6.28
CA LEU A 29 34.90 -18.53 -7.00
C LEU A 29 33.45 -18.65 -6.49
N TRP A 30 33.20 -18.32 -5.23
CA TRP A 30 31.88 -18.25 -4.63
C TRP A 30 31.03 -17.08 -5.18
N ASP A 31 31.63 -15.91 -5.40
CA ASP A 31 30.94 -14.77 -6.04
C ASP A 31 30.58 -15.07 -7.50
N MET A 32 31.45 -15.75 -8.24
CA MET A 32 31.16 -16.22 -9.60
C MET A 32 30.05 -17.29 -9.64
N MET A 33 30.07 -18.24 -8.69
CA MET A 33 29.02 -19.28 -8.61
C MET A 33 27.66 -18.69 -8.23
N ASN A 34 27.61 -17.61 -7.45
CA ASN A 34 26.37 -16.93 -7.08
C ASN A 34 25.79 -16.08 -8.23
N GLN A 35 26.60 -15.62 -9.18
CA GLN A 35 26.11 -14.83 -10.34
C GLN A 35 25.33 -15.68 -11.34
N THR A 36 25.56 -16.99 -11.41
CA THR A 36 24.92 -17.91 -12.36
C THR A 36 23.88 -18.86 -11.73
N ARG A 37 23.65 -18.75 -10.42
CA ARG A 37 22.72 -19.65 -9.71
C ARG A 37 21.28 -19.15 -9.82
N THR A 38 20.36 -20.01 -10.26
CA THR A 38 18.93 -19.80 -10.09
C THR A 38 18.56 -19.87 -8.61
N LEU A 39 17.84 -18.87 -8.08
CA LEU A 39 17.32 -18.93 -6.70
C LEU A 39 16.30 -20.07 -6.55
N THR A 40 16.38 -20.75 -5.42
CA THR A 40 15.34 -21.67 -4.93
C THR A 40 14.08 -20.89 -4.56
N ASP A 41 12.93 -21.57 -4.49
CA ASP A 41 11.67 -20.93 -4.09
C ASP A 41 11.75 -20.33 -2.68
N ALA A 42 12.40 -21.03 -1.75
CA ALA A 42 12.64 -20.54 -0.39
C ALA A 42 13.47 -19.24 -0.36
N GLU A 43 14.45 -19.09 -1.25
CA GLU A 43 15.23 -17.84 -1.33
C GLU A 43 14.42 -16.69 -1.94
N ARG A 44 13.56 -16.97 -2.93
CA ARG A 44 12.65 -15.95 -3.48
C ARG A 44 11.65 -15.47 -2.46
N GLU A 45 11.08 -16.40 -1.69
CA GLU A 45 10.18 -16.09 -0.56
C GLU A 45 10.90 -15.26 0.50
N ALA A 46 12.14 -15.63 0.85
CA ALA A 46 12.96 -14.86 1.78
C ALA A 46 13.26 -13.44 1.27
N ASN A 47 13.57 -13.29 -0.03
CA ASN A 47 13.77 -11.97 -0.63
C ASN A 47 12.49 -11.12 -0.60
N SER A 48 11.33 -11.72 -0.92
CA SER A 48 10.04 -11.03 -0.81
C SER A 48 9.73 -10.61 0.62
N ALA A 49 9.96 -11.49 1.59
CA ALA A 49 9.77 -11.19 3.00
C ALA A 49 10.68 -10.06 3.48
N ALA A 50 11.96 -10.07 3.09
CA ALA A 50 12.91 -9.01 3.41
C ALA A 50 12.51 -7.66 2.79
N ALA A 51 12.03 -7.67 1.54
CA ALA A 51 11.53 -6.47 0.86
C ALA A 51 10.30 -5.88 1.57
N ILE A 52 9.37 -6.73 2.01
CA ILE A 52 8.19 -6.33 2.78
C ILE A 52 8.61 -5.77 4.15
N GLN A 53 9.52 -6.46 4.85
CA GLN A 53 10.01 -6.02 6.17
C GLN A 53 10.68 -4.65 6.13
N ALA A 54 11.32 -4.28 5.02
CA ALA A 54 11.94 -2.97 4.85
C ALA A 54 10.94 -1.79 4.88
N ILE A 55 9.66 -2.05 4.59
CA ILE A 55 8.58 -1.05 4.62
C ILE A 55 7.60 -1.26 5.78
N ASP A 56 7.51 -2.48 6.33
CA ASP A 56 6.64 -2.83 7.45
C ASP A 56 7.25 -2.40 8.79
N THR A 57 7.44 -1.09 8.94
CA THR A 57 8.03 -0.49 10.14
C THR A 57 6.96 -0.17 11.18
N VAL A 58 7.39 -0.01 12.44
CA VAL A 58 6.59 0.53 13.54
C VAL A 58 6.36 2.04 13.45
N GLU A 59 6.95 2.72 12.46
CA GLU A 59 6.75 4.15 12.24
C GLU A 59 5.42 4.38 11.53
N PRO A 60 4.55 5.27 12.05
CA PRO A 60 3.29 5.58 11.38
C PRO A 60 3.49 6.31 10.05
N ILE A 61 2.60 6.06 9.09
CA ILE A 61 2.53 6.84 7.84
C ILE A 61 2.12 8.29 8.13
N LEU A 62 1.38 8.52 9.20
CA LEU A 62 0.96 9.84 9.64
C LEU A 62 1.49 10.08 11.05
N SER A 63 2.59 10.82 11.17
CA SER A 63 3.17 11.26 12.43
C SER A 63 3.98 12.54 12.23
N TYR A 64 4.43 13.15 13.33
CA TYR A 64 5.36 14.28 13.27
C TYR A 64 6.70 13.87 12.62
N ASP A 65 7.23 12.71 12.96
CA ASP A 65 8.50 12.22 12.42
C ASP A 65 8.43 11.93 10.92
N THR A 66 7.26 11.54 10.41
CA THR A 66 7.07 11.33 8.98
C THR A 66 7.28 12.61 8.17
N ALA A 67 6.95 13.78 8.72
CA ALA A 67 7.22 15.06 8.06
C ALA A 67 8.74 15.31 7.91
N ASN A 68 9.52 14.99 8.95
CA ASN A 68 10.98 15.12 8.92
C ASN A 68 11.60 14.15 7.90
N ASN A 69 11.15 12.90 7.89
CA ASN A 69 11.62 11.89 6.93
C ASN A 69 11.29 12.30 5.48
N LEU A 70 10.10 12.89 5.25
CA LEU A 70 9.72 13.43 3.95
C LEU A 70 10.61 14.58 3.49
N GLN A 71 10.99 15.49 4.39
CA GLN A 71 11.94 16.56 4.06
C GLN A 71 13.31 16.01 3.63
N MET A 72 13.80 14.99 4.33
CA MET A 72 15.05 14.31 3.96
C MET A 72 14.93 13.61 2.59
N ALA A 73 13.81 12.94 2.33
CA ALA A 73 13.54 12.31 1.04
C ALA A 73 13.47 13.34 -0.10
N ILE A 74 12.84 14.49 0.13
CA ILE A 74 12.79 15.60 -0.84
C ILE A 74 14.22 16.07 -1.15
N ALA A 75 15.05 16.33 -0.12
CA ALA A 75 16.42 16.76 -0.30
C ALA A 75 17.29 15.74 -1.07
N GLN A 76 16.99 14.44 -0.95
CA GLN A 76 17.64 13.39 -1.74
C GLN A 76 17.19 13.40 -3.21
N TYR A 77 15.90 13.64 -3.48
CA TYR A 77 15.31 13.58 -4.83
C TYR A 77 15.58 14.85 -5.65
N GLU A 78 15.64 16.02 -5.03
CA GLU A 78 15.87 17.31 -5.71
C GLU A 78 17.10 17.34 -6.64
N PRO A 79 18.32 17.01 -6.17
CA PRO A 79 19.50 17.05 -7.03
C PRO A 79 19.45 15.99 -8.14
N PHE A 80 18.70 14.90 -7.93
CA PHE A 80 18.50 13.86 -8.92
C PHE A 80 17.59 14.33 -10.06
N VAL A 81 16.47 14.96 -9.73
CA VAL A 81 15.56 15.58 -10.70
C VAL A 81 16.26 16.70 -11.47
N ALA A 82 17.05 17.54 -10.79
CA ALA A 82 17.79 18.63 -11.42
C ALA A 82 18.82 18.18 -12.48
N ARG A 83 19.26 16.91 -12.44
CA ARG A 83 20.16 16.29 -13.42
C ARG A 83 19.43 15.53 -14.55
N GLY A 84 18.11 15.68 -14.65
CA GLY A 84 17.30 15.05 -15.71
C GLY A 84 16.57 13.78 -15.29
N GLY A 85 16.64 13.37 -14.00
CA GLY A 85 15.91 12.21 -13.50
C GLY A 85 16.54 10.86 -13.91
N TRP A 86 15.71 9.82 -13.98
CA TRP A 86 16.12 8.47 -14.32
C TRP A 86 15.75 8.12 -15.77
N GLU A 87 16.57 7.26 -16.37
CA GLU A 87 16.33 6.67 -17.69
C GLU A 87 15.03 5.84 -17.68
N GLN A 88 14.33 5.83 -18.82
CA GLN A 88 13.16 4.96 -19.00
C GLN A 88 13.59 3.51 -19.16
N VAL A 89 12.85 2.61 -18.52
CA VAL A 89 13.01 1.17 -18.68
C VAL A 89 12.22 0.76 -19.92
N PRO A 90 12.84 0.14 -20.94
CA PRO A 90 12.15 -0.15 -22.20
C PRO A 90 11.07 -1.22 -22.01
N GLN A 91 10.02 -1.16 -22.82
CA GLN A 91 8.88 -2.09 -22.76
C GLN A 91 9.29 -3.55 -22.98
N GLU A 92 10.38 -3.77 -23.72
CA GLU A 92 10.96 -5.09 -23.86
C GLU A 92 11.36 -5.71 -22.53
N THR A 93 11.44 -5.02 -21.40
CA THR A 93 11.67 -5.67 -20.09
C THR A 93 10.45 -6.42 -19.56
N TYR A 94 9.28 -6.34 -20.22
CA TYR A 94 8.10 -7.07 -19.80
C TYR A 94 8.33 -8.58 -19.68
N GLY A 95 7.88 -9.11 -18.54
CA GLY A 95 8.00 -10.51 -18.18
C GLY A 95 9.40 -10.94 -17.77
N VAL A 96 10.41 -10.05 -17.78
CA VAL A 96 11.75 -10.37 -17.26
C VAL A 96 11.63 -10.80 -15.81
N THR A 97 12.26 -11.92 -15.51
CA THR A 97 12.37 -12.55 -14.19
C THR A 97 13.78 -13.10 -14.04
N MET A 98 14.11 -13.56 -12.83
CA MET A 98 15.44 -14.05 -12.52
C MET A 98 15.94 -15.12 -13.51
N GLY A 99 17.20 -15.00 -13.92
CA GLY A 99 17.86 -15.91 -14.87
C GLY A 99 17.62 -15.57 -16.34
N VAL A 100 16.77 -14.59 -16.65
CA VAL A 100 16.58 -14.06 -18.01
C VAL A 100 17.62 -12.98 -18.29
N ASN A 101 18.30 -13.10 -19.43
CA ASN A 101 19.12 -12.02 -19.98
C ASN A 101 18.35 -11.28 -21.06
N ARG A 102 18.40 -9.95 -21.04
CA ARG A 102 17.77 -9.10 -22.06
C ARG A 102 18.42 -7.73 -22.06
N ASP A 103 18.64 -7.14 -23.23
CA ASP A 103 19.30 -5.84 -23.38
C ASP A 103 18.71 -4.77 -22.46
N GLY A 104 17.37 -4.69 -22.38
CA GLY A 104 16.63 -3.80 -21.47
C GLY A 104 16.93 -3.94 -19.97
N VAL A 105 17.56 -5.04 -19.51
CA VAL A 105 17.94 -5.23 -18.09
C VAL A 105 19.03 -4.23 -17.67
N VAL A 106 19.86 -3.76 -18.60
CA VAL A 106 20.87 -2.72 -18.31
C VAL A 106 20.18 -1.45 -17.82
N GLN A 107 19.11 -1.02 -18.50
CA GLN A 107 18.31 0.15 -18.13
C GLN A 107 17.54 -0.11 -16.82
N LEU A 108 17.00 -1.32 -16.63
CA LEU A 108 16.38 -1.72 -15.36
C LEU A 108 17.34 -1.59 -14.17
N LYS A 109 18.56 -2.13 -14.27
CA LYS A 109 19.58 -2.02 -13.21
C LYS A 109 19.94 -0.56 -12.94
N ARG A 110 20.18 0.25 -13.98
CA ARG A 110 20.41 1.70 -13.83
C ARG A 110 19.27 2.40 -13.12
N ARG A 111 18.03 2.03 -13.44
CA ARG A 111 16.83 2.58 -12.80
C ARG A 111 16.75 2.20 -11.32
N LEU A 112 17.06 0.96 -10.95
CA LEU A 112 17.06 0.48 -9.56
C LEU A 112 18.22 1.08 -8.74
N LEU A 113 19.40 1.25 -9.35
CA LEU A 113 20.53 1.97 -8.78
C LEU A 113 20.17 3.43 -8.48
N ALA A 114 19.51 4.09 -9.44
CA ALA A 114 19.12 5.50 -9.32
C ALA A 114 18.17 5.78 -8.15
N SER A 115 17.32 4.82 -7.78
CA SER A 115 16.44 4.94 -6.61
C SER A 115 16.92 4.21 -5.36
N ALA A 116 18.20 3.81 -5.32
CA ALA A 116 18.82 3.09 -4.21
C ALA A 116 18.10 1.78 -3.81
N ASP A 117 17.35 1.18 -4.75
CA ASP A 117 16.79 -0.16 -4.60
C ASP A 117 17.88 -1.22 -4.77
N MET A 118 18.89 -0.90 -5.57
CA MET A 118 20.08 -1.71 -5.80
C MET A 118 21.33 -1.00 -5.26
N PRO A 119 22.24 -1.70 -4.55
CA PRO A 119 23.54 -1.14 -4.19
C PRO A 119 24.41 -0.91 -5.43
N MET A 120 25.38 0.01 -5.33
CA MET A 120 26.33 0.26 -6.42
C MET A 120 27.09 -1.01 -6.80
N VAL A 121 27.21 -1.25 -8.10
CA VAL A 121 27.92 -2.38 -8.69
C VAL A 121 29.06 -1.91 -9.59
N ASP A 122 30.12 -2.73 -9.71
CA ASP A 122 31.29 -2.41 -10.52
C ASP A 122 30.96 -2.37 -12.03
N ARG A 123 30.01 -3.20 -12.48
CA ARG A 123 29.56 -3.27 -13.86
C ARG A 123 28.06 -3.51 -13.93
N VAL A 124 27.38 -2.75 -14.78
CA VAL A 124 25.98 -2.99 -15.15
C VAL A 124 25.96 -3.83 -16.42
N ASP A 125 25.31 -4.99 -16.36
CA ASP A 125 25.10 -5.91 -17.48
C ASP A 125 23.61 -6.24 -17.66
N ASP A 126 23.32 -7.13 -18.60
CA ASP A 126 21.99 -7.50 -19.11
C ASP A 126 21.38 -8.71 -18.37
N ALA A 127 22.02 -9.19 -17.31
CA ALA A 127 21.60 -10.39 -16.58
C ALA A 127 20.64 -10.06 -15.43
N MET A 128 19.47 -10.71 -15.38
CA MET A 128 18.58 -10.65 -14.22
C MET A 128 19.08 -11.60 -13.11
N ASP A 129 20.15 -11.18 -12.45
CA ASP A 129 20.83 -11.92 -11.38
C ASP A 129 20.12 -11.80 -10.01
N ALA A 130 20.63 -12.52 -9.00
CA ALA A 130 20.05 -12.50 -7.66
C ALA A 130 20.02 -11.10 -7.00
N PRO A 131 21.08 -10.27 -7.09
CA PRO A 131 21.02 -8.88 -6.63
C PRO A 131 19.93 -8.05 -7.32
N THR A 132 19.72 -8.24 -8.63
CA THR A 132 18.71 -7.49 -9.39
C THR A 132 17.29 -7.96 -9.05
N ASP A 133 17.06 -9.27 -8.85
CA ASP A 133 15.79 -9.80 -8.32
C ASP A 133 15.46 -9.21 -6.94
N ALA A 134 16.41 -9.21 -6.01
CA ALA A 134 16.22 -8.63 -4.69
C ALA A 134 15.91 -7.12 -4.76
N ALA A 135 16.61 -6.37 -5.62
CA ALA A 135 16.36 -4.95 -5.84
C ALA A 135 14.97 -4.69 -6.46
N LEU A 136 14.54 -5.51 -7.43
CA LEU A 136 13.22 -5.41 -8.03
C LEU A 136 12.11 -5.70 -7.01
N ARG A 137 12.28 -6.71 -6.16
CA ARG A 137 11.33 -7.00 -5.06
C ARG A 137 11.23 -5.86 -4.07
N ARG A 138 12.36 -5.24 -3.70
CA ARG A 138 12.38 -4.02 -2.87
C ARG A 138 11.63 -2.87 -3.52
N PHE A 139 11.84 -2.66 -4.82
CA PHE A 139 11.12 -1.67 -5.60
C PHE A 139 9.61 -1.95 -5.57
N GLN A 140 9.18 -3.19 -5.86
CA GLN A 140 7.77 -3.59 -5.83
C GLN A 140 7.13 -3.33 -4.47
N ALA A 141 7.79 -3.76 -3.39
CA ALA A 141 7.30 -3.58 -2.03
C ALA A 141 7.05 -2.09 -1.70
N ARG A 142 8.04 -1.22 -1.91
CA ARG A 142 7.89 0.21 -1.59
C ARG A 142 6.91 0.95 -2.49
N HIS A 143 6.56 0.41 -3.66
CA HIS A 143 5.50 0.92 -4.52
C HIS A 143 4.12 0.30 -4.25
N GLY A 144 4.01 -0.65 -3.30
CA GLY A 144 2.74 -1.29 -2.97
C GLY A 144 2.26 -2.29 -4.03
N LEU A 145 3.19 -2.84 -4.80
CA LEU A 145 2.94 -3.85 -5.82
C LEU A 145 3.16 -5.26 -5.25
N GLN A 146 2.59 -6.26 -5.93
CA GLN A 146 2.90 -7.67 -5.71
C GLN A 146 4.40 -7.90 -5.85
N VAL A 147 5.00 -8.46 -4.80
CA VAL A 147 6.45 -8.66 -4.68
C VAL A 147 6.84 -9.98 -5.37
N SER A 148 6.71 -10.02 -6.69
CA SER A 148 6.91 -11.20 -7.53
C SER A 148 8.36 -11.39 -7.99
N GLY A 149 9.14 -10.32 -8.05
CA GLY A 149 10.45 -10.29 -8.72
C GLY A 149 10.36 -10.39 -10.25
N GLN A 150 9.15 -10.21 -10.81
CA GLN A 150 8.92 -10.13 -12.25
C GLN A 150 8.57 -8.70 -12.65
N VAL A 151 9.07 -8.24 -13.79
CA VAL A 151 8.64 -6.98 -14.42
C VAL A 151 7.30 -7.20 -15.14
N ASP A 152 6.21 -7.18 -14.38
CA ASP A 152 4.85 -7.16 -14.93
C ASP A 152 4.44 -5.75 -15.41
N GLU A 153 3.22 -5.63 -15.95
CA GLU A 153 2.71 -4.36 -16.47
C GLU A 153 2.70 -3.24 -15.43
N ALA A 154 2.22 -3.53 -14.21
CA ALA A 154 2.17 -2.57 -13.12
C ALA A 154 3.58 -2.14 -12.66
N THR A 155 4.50 -3.09 -12.53
CA THR A 155 5.89 -2.84 -12.13
C THR A 155 6.60 -1.95 -13.15
N TRP A 156 6.45 -2.23 -14.44
CA TRP A 156 7.04 -1.41 -15.50
C TRP A 156 6.48 0.00 -15.53
N TYR A 157 5.17 0.17 -15.36
CA TYR A 157 4.55 1.50 -15.30
C TYR A 157 5.12 2.27 -14.11
N ALA A 158 5.19 1.65 -12.94
CA ALA A 158 5.77 2.24 -11.74
C ALA A 158 7.25 2.63 -11.92
N LEU A 159 8.06 1.78 -12.58
CA LEU A 159 9.46 2.05 -12.90
C LEU A 159 9.62 3.31 -13.76
N ASN A 160 8.67 3.53 -14.67
CA ASN A 160 8.69 4.62 -15.65
C ASN A 160 7.96 5.91 -15.21
N VAL A 161 7.41 5.96 -13.99
CA VAL A 161 6.93 7.24 -13.44
C VAL A 161 8.10 8.22 -13.34
N PRO A 162 8.02 9.45 -13.90
CA PRO A 162 9.13 10.39 -13.89
C PRO A 162 9.60 10.80 -12.49
N ALA A 163 10.88 11.13 -12.37
CA ALA A 163 11.47 11.59 -11.11
C ALA A 163 10.84 12.89 -10.60
N GLU A 164 10.49 13.80 -11.52
CA GLU A 164 9.77 15.03 -11.22
C GLU A 164 8.40 14.75 -10.59
N THR A 165 7.65 13.79 -11.14
CA THR A 165 6.35 13.36 -10.58
C THR A 165 6.52 12.82 -9.16
N ARG A 166 7.53 12.00 -8.89
CA ARG A 166 7.80 11.47 -7.54
C ARG A 166 8.22 12.58 -6.56
N LEU A 167 9.04 13.54 -7.00
CA LEU A 167 9.41 14.70 -6.18
C LEU A 167 8.20 15.58 -5.87
N HIS A 168 7.33 15.81 -6.86
CA HIS A 168 6.07 16.54 -6.66
C HIS A 168 5.18 15.83 -5.64
N GLN A 169 5.03 14.50 -5.77
CA GLN A 169 4.29 13.66 -4.84
C GLN A 169 4.83 13.79 -3.41
N LEU A 170 6.15 13.76 -3.21
CA LEU A 170 6.76 13.95 -1.88
C LEU A 170 6.44 15.33 -1.29
N ARG A 171 6.52 16.40 -2.09
CA ARG A 171 6.23 17.77 -1.64
C ARG A 171 4.78 17.95 -1.22
N LEU A 172 3.83 17.41 -1.99
CA LEU A 172 2.41 17.46 -1.62
C LEU A 172 2.15 16.70 -0.32
N ASN A 173 2.72 15.50 -0.17
CA ASN A 173 2.49 14.69 1.02
C ASN A 173 3.18 15.25 2.27
N LEU A 174 4.31 15.97 2.13
CA LEU A 174 4.88 16.73 3.24
C LEU A 174 3.87 17.75 3.78
N LEU A 175 3.22 18.52 2.91
CA LEU A 175 2.21 19.50 3.31
C LEU A 175 0.99 18.81 3.96
N ARG A 176 0.51 17.70 3.40
CA ARG A 176 -0.60 16.92 3.97
C ARG A 176 -0.27 16.41 5.38
N VAL A 177 0.92 15.83 5.57
CA VAL A 177 1.36 15.34 6.88
C VAL A 177 1.51 16.50 7.86
N GLN A 178 2.12 17.62 7.47
CA GLN A 178 2.28 18.80 8.34
C GLN A 178 0.94 19.38 8.81
N ASN A 179 -0.07 19.40 7.92
CA ASN A 179 -1.41 19.88 8.24
C ASN A 179 -2.15 19.01 9.27
N MET A 180 -1.79 17.73 9.38
CA MET A 180 -2.52 16.75 10.20
C MET A 180 -1.76 16.34 11.47
N ALA A 181 -0.43 16.22 11.40
CA ALA A 181 0.39 15.57 12.42
C ALA A 181 0.37 16.27 13.78
N SER A 182 0.21 17.59 13.82
CA SER A 182 0.21 18.37 15.07
C SER A 182 -1.06 18.17 15.92
N ALA A 183 -2.13 17.63 15.33
CA ALA A 183 -3.45 17.50 15.95
C ALA A 183 -3.86 16.04 16.21
N LEU A 184 -2.90 15.11 16.14
CA LEU A 184 -3.12 13.69 16.40
C LEU A 184 -3.21 13.44 17.91
N ALA A 185 -4.20 12.64 18.31
CA ALA A 185 -4.22 12.05 19.66
C ALA A 185 -3.08 11.03 19.83
N ASP A 186 -2.73 10.68 21.07
CA ASP A 186 -1.74 9.64 21.35
C ASP A 186 -2.19 8.24 20.85
N ARG A 187 -3.51 8.00 20.85
CA ARG A 187 -4.15 6.78 20.34
C ARG A 187 -5.10 7.11 19.19
N TYR A 188 -4.75 6.64 17.99
CA TYR A 188 -5.49 6.95 16.77
C TYR A 188 -5.41 5.85 15.73
N VAL A 189 -6.33 5.91 14.78
CA VAL A 189 -6.43 5.03 13.62
C VAL A 189 -6.21 5.87 12.37
N VAL A 190 -5.38 5.40 11.45
CA VAL A 190 -5.15 6.03 10.14
C VAL A 190 -5.58 5.06 9.06
N VAL A 191 -6.63 5.41 8.32
CA VAL A 191 -6.97 4.74 7.06
C VAL A 191 -6.29 5.50 5.94
N ASN A 192 -5.16 5.00 5.45
CA ASN A 192 -4.50 5.61 4.30
C ASN A 192 -5.07 5.06 2.99
N ILE A 193 -5.89 5.85 2.32
CA ILE A 193 -6.67 5.48 1.14
C ILE A 193 -5.79 4.96 -0.01
N PRO A 194 -4.81 5.71 -0.56
CA PRO A 194 -4.01 5.25 -1.69
C PRO A 194 -3.15 4.02 -1.35
N ALA A 195 -2.82 3.81 -0.07
CA ALA A 195 -2.11 2.62 0.37
C ALA A 195 -3.03 1.42 0.65
N ALA A 196 -4.35 1.66 0.75
CA ALA A 196 -5.35 0.69 1.19
C ALA A 196 -4.87 -0.12 2.42
N PHE A 197 -4.43 0.63 3.43
CA PHE A 197 -4.01 0.13 4.74
C PHE A 197 -4.67 0.93 5.87
N ILE A 198 -4.84 0.26 7.00
CA ILE A 198 -5.23 0.87 8.28
C ILE A 198 -4.10 0.66 9.27
N GLU A 199 -3.64 1.72 9.91
CA GLU A 199 -2.68 1.67 11.01
C GLU A 199 -3.41 2.01 12.31
N VAL A 200 -3.28 1.14 13.31
CA VAL A 200 -3.64 1.48 14.69
C VAL A 200 -2.36 1.92 15.41
N VAL A 201 -2.37 3.16 15.90
CA VAL A 201 -1.19 3.83 16.44
C VAL A 201 -1.43 4.17 17.89
N GLU A 202 -0.40 3.91 18.70
CA GLU A 202 -0.36 4.29 20.11
C GLU A 202 1.07 4.53 20.57
N GLY A 203 1.28 5.55 21.41
CA GLY A 203 2.60 5.89 21.93
C GLY A 203 3.58 6.26 20.80
N GLY A 204 3.06 6.85 19.73
CA GLY A 204 3.83 7.21 18.53
C GLY A 204 4.25 6.02 17.65
N MET A 205 3.79 4.80 17.94
CA MET A 205 4.19 3.59 17.19
C MET A 205 2.97 2.85 16.63
N VAL A 206 3.12 2.30 15.43
CA VAL A 206 2.14 1.39 14.83
C VAL A 206 2.13 0.11 15.65
N GLN A 207 1.01 -0.14 16.32
CA GLN A 207 0.78 -1.38 17.07
C GLN A 207 0.40 -2.52 16.12
N ARG A 208 -0.34 -2.18 15.05
CA ARG A 208 -0.71 -3.12 13.99
C ARG A 208 -1.08 -2.38 12.70
N ARG A 209 -0.82 -3.05 11.58
CA ARG A 209 -1.26 -2.65 10.24
C ARG A 209 -2.23 -3.68 9.69
N HIS A 210 -3.34 -3.21 9.14
CA HIS A 210 -4.37 -4.05 8.52
C HIS A 210 -4.50 -3.71 7.05
N THR A 211 -4.58 -4.72 6.20
CA THR A 211 -4.97 -4.54 4.80
C THR A 211 -6.42 -4.04 4.73
N ALA A 212 -6.68 -3.10 3.82
CA ALA A 212 -8.00 -2.53 3.63
C ALA A 212 -8.50 -2.71 2.19
N VAL A 213 -9.82 -2.62 2.02
CA VAL A 213 -10.45 -2.31 0.73
C VAL A 213 -11.21 -1.01 0.88
N VAL A 214 -10.91 -0.03 0.04
CA VAL A 214 -11.46 1.34 0.10
C VAL A 214 -12.37 1.62 -1.11
N GLY A 215 -12.94 2.83 -1.16
CA GLY A 215 -13.87 3.25 -2.19
C GLY A 215 -13.30 3.21 -3.61
N ARG A 216 -14.15 2.95 -4.59
CA ARG A 216 -13.84 3.10 -6.02
C ARG A 216 -13.63 4.58 -6.38
N ILE A 217 -13.06 4.84 -7.56
CA ILE A 217 -12.85 6.20 -8.07
C ILE A 217 -14.18 6.98 -8.21
N ASP A 218 -15.27 6.31 -8.60
CA ASP A 218 -16.62 6.90 -8.72
C ASP A 218 -17.40 6.94 -7.38
N ARG A 219 -16.81 6.40 -6.31
CA ARG A 219 -17.40 6.23 -4.97
C ARG A 219 -16.32 6.31 -3.89
N GLN A 220 -15.61 7.43 -3.92
CA GLN A 220 -14.40 7.65 -3.14
C GLN A 220 -14.67 7.51 -1.63
N THR A 221 -13.74 6.92 -0.90
CA THR A 221 -13.74 7.02 0.56
C THR A 221 -13.44 8.48 0.94
N PRO A 222 -14.31 9.13 1.73
CA PRO A 222 -14.12 10.53 2.10
C PRO A 222 -12.92 10.68 3.06
N ILE A 223 -12.25 11.82 2.99
CA ILE A 223 -11.21 12.24 3.95
C ILE A 223 -11.91 12.90 5.13
N LEU A 224 -11.65 12.43 6.34
CA LEU A 224 -12.41 12.75 7.54
C LEU A 224 -11.53 12.68 8.78
N LYS A 225 -11.91 13.46 9.80
CA LYS A 225 -11.46 13.28 11.19
C LYS A 225 -12.66 12.97 12.09
N SER A 226 -12.60 11.87 12.84
CA SER A 226 -13.70 11.46 13.73
C SER A 226 -13.20 10.63 14.92
N ARG A 227 -14.14 10.01 15.65
CA ARG A 227 -13.89 9.05 16.74
C ARG A 227 -14.75 7.81 16.58
N ILE A 228 -14.15 6.64 16.82
CA ILE A 228 -14.84 5.35 16.77
C ILE A 228 -15.65 5.17 18.05
N HIS A 229 -16.97 5.29 17.95
CA HIS A 229 -17.84 5.33 19.13
C HIS A 229 -18.58 4.01 19.39
N GLN A 230 -18.78 3.15 18.38
CA GLN A 230 -19.59 1.93 18.55
C GLN A 230 -19.14 0.78 17.66
N ILE A 231 -19.18 -0.43 18.21
CA ILE A 231 -18.96 -1.70 17.50
C ILE A 231 -20.28 -2.47 17.48
N ASN A 232 -20.80 -2.79 16.28
CA ASN A 232 -21.94 -3.69 16.10
C ASN A 232 -21.45 -5.06 15.63
N PHE A 233 -21.52 -6.06 16.50
CA PHE A 233 -21.26 -7.46 16.19
C PHE A 233 -22.48 -8.10 15.52
N ASN A 234 -22.21 -8.94 14.53
CA ASN A 234 -23.20 -9.66 13.73
C ASN A 234 -24.34 -8.73 13.26
N PRO A 235 -24.01 -7.64 12.54
CA PRO A 235 -24.98 -6.58 12.23
C PRO A 235 -25.97 -6.99 11.13
N TYR A 236 -27.17 -6.43 11.16
CA TYR A 236 -27.98 -6.34 9.94
C TYR A 236 -27.29 -5.39 8.98
N TRP A 237 -27.23 -5.74 7.69
CA TRP A 237 -26.86 -4.78 6.65
C TRP A 237 -28.11 -4.20 6.04
N ASN A 238 -28.35 -2.90 6.28
CA ASN A 238 -29.36 -2.14 5.56
C ASN A 238 -28.68 -1.50 4.35
N VAL A 239 -29.11 -1.85 3.15
CA VAL A 239 -28.49 -1.39 1.91
C VAL A 239 -28.76 0.12 1.75
N PRO A 240 -27.72 0.96 1.62
CA PRO A 240 -27.89 2.38 1.38
C PRO A 240 -28.65 2.66 0.07
N VAL A 241 -29.47 3.72 0.06
CA VAL A 241 -30.25 4.14 -1.13
C VAL A 241 -29.37 4.34 -2.37
N SER A 242 -28.15 4.85 -2.18
CA SER A 242 -27.18 5.00 -3.27
C SER A 242 -26.79 3.67 -3.91
N ILE A 243 -26.63 2.60 -3.12
CA ILE A 243 -26.32 1.25 -3.59
C ILE A 243 -27.55 0.62 -4.24
N ILE A 244 -28.76 0.86 -3.69
CA ILE A 244 -30.01 0.42 -4.33
C ILE A 244 -30.09 0.97 -5.76
N ARG A 245 -29.91 2.30 -5.90
CA ARG A 245 -30.00 3.01 -7.17
C ARG A 245 -28.92 2.59 -8.17
N ARG A 246 -27.67 2.51 -7.74
CA ARG A 246 -26.53 2.30 -8.64
C ARG A 246 -26.25 0.83 -8.97
N ASP A 247 -26.59 -0.08 -8.07
CA ASP A 247 -26.19 -1.49 -8.16
C ASP A 247 -27.40 -2.44 -8.17
N LEU A 248 -28.22 -2.46 -7.11
CA LEU A 248 -29.26 -3.51 -6.97
C LEU A 248 -30.27 -3.49 -8.11
N ILE A 249 -30.70 -2.30 -8.57
CA ILE A 249 -31.60 -2.18 -9.72
C ILE A 249 -30.98 -2.83 -10.95
N LYS A 250 -29.70 -2.55 -11.23
CA LYS A 250 -28.98 -3.16 -12.36
C LYS A 250 -28.88 -4.68 -12.18
N TYR A 251 -28.44 -5.15 -11.02
CA TYR A 251 -28.28 -6.58 -10.75
C TYR A 251 -29.58 -7.36 -10.84
N MET A 252 -30.71 -6.77 -10.43
CA MET A 252 -32.02 -7.41 -10.55
C MET A 252 -32.53 -7.47 -12.00
N ASN A 253 -32.18 -6.50 -12.83
CA ASN A 253 -32.47 -6.56 -14.27
C ASN A 253 -31.60 -7.60 -14.99
N GLU A 254 -30.36 -7.80 -14.53
CA GLU A 254 -29.43 -8.80 -15.09
C GLU A 254 -29.73 -10.23 -14.58
N ASN A 255 -30.08 -10.37 -13.30
CA ASN A 255 -30.45 -11.63 -12.65
C ASN A 255 -31.63 -11.39 -11.69
N PRO A 256 -32.87 -11.78 -12.07
CA PRO A 256 -34.04 -11.65 -11.21
C PRO A 256 -33.98 -12.45 -9.89
N ASN A 257 -33.06 -13.41 -9.76
CA ASN A 257 -32.86 -14.19 -8.53
C ASN A 257 -31.80 -13.60 -7.59
N TYR A 258 -31.14 -12.49 -7.98
CA TYR A 258 -30.00 -11.93 -7.26
C TYR A 258 -30.27 -11.73 -5.75
N LEU A 259 -31.39 -11.07 -5.39
CA LEU A 259 -31.69 -10.82 -3.98
C LEU A 259 -31.90 -12.11 -3.18
N THR A 260 -32.51 -13.13 -3.79
CA THR A 260 -32.70 -14.45 -3.18
C THR A 260 -31.36 -15.15 -2.95
N GLU A 261 -30.50 -15.15 -3.98
CA GLU A 261 -29.14 -15.75 -3.91
C GLU A 261 -28.27 -15.05 -2.86
N GLN A 262 -28.38 -13.72 -2.75
CA GLN A 262 -27.66 -12.91 -1.78
C GLN A 262 -28.39 -12.79 -0.43
N LYS A 263 -29.54 -13.45 -0.24
CA LYS A 263 -30.36 -13.39 0.99
C LYS A 263 -30.68 -11.97 1.45
N ILE A 264 -30.99 -11.09 0.50
CA ILE A 264 -31.41 -9.72 0.73
C ILE A 264 -32.94 -9.69 0.75
N ARG A 265 -33.51 -9.28 1.88
CA ARG A 265 -34.96 -9.14 2.09
C ARG A 265 -35.41 -7.75 1.72
N ILE A 266 -36.64 -7.63 1.21
CA ILE A 266 -37.27 -6.36 0.86
C ILE A 266 -38.36 -6.08 1.87
N LEU A 267 -38.32 -4.91 2.51
CA LEU A 267 -39.28 -4.53 3.54
C LEU A 267 -39.96 -3.21 3.14
N ASP A 268 -41.29 -3.17 3.24
CA ASP A 268 -42.06 -1.94 3.06
C ASP A 268 -41.96 -1.01 4.28
N GLY A 269 -42.64 0.15 4.22
CA GLY A 269 -42.68 1.12 5.32
C GLY A 269 -43.31 0.59 6.62
N ASN A 270 -44.11 -0.48 6.54
CA ASN A 270 -44.73 -1.16 7.68
C ASN A 270 -43.88 -2.36 8.19
N GLY A 271 -42.77 -2.66 7.52
CA GLY A 271 -41.91 -3.80 7.82
C GLY A 271 -42.42 -5.13 7.26
N GLN A 272 -43.43 -5.13 6.40
CA GLN A 272 -43.89 -6.33 5.69
C GLN A 272 -42.91 -6.68 4.57
N GLU A 273 -42.68 -7.97 4.39
CA GLU A 273 -41.75 -8.47 3.39
C GLU A 273 -42.40 -8.53 2.01
N LEU A 274 -41.69 -8.00 1.01
CA LEU A 274 -42.12 -8.00 -0.39
C LEU A 274 -41.30 -9.00 -1.20
N GLN A 275 -41.94 -9.59 -2.21
CA GLN A 275 -41.28 -10.41 -3.21
C GLN A 275 -40.65 -9.51 -4.30
N PRO A 276 -39.49 -9.88 -4.86
CA PRO A 276 -38.87 -9.09 -5.93
C PRO A 276 -39.77 -8.87 -7.15
N SER A 277 -40.69 -9.78 -7.45
CA SER A 277 -41.65 -9.67 -8.55
C SER A 277 -42.71 -8.56 -8.35
N GLN A 278 -42.82 -8.01 -7.14
CA GLN A 278 -43.76 -6.93 -6.82
C GLN A 278 -43.17 -5.53 -7.11
N ILE A 279 -41.89 -5.43 -7.48
CA ILE A 279 -41.21 -4.16 -7.73
C ILE A 279 -40.94 -4.01 -9.23
N ASN A 280 -41.19 -2.81 -9.77
CA ASN A 280 -40.78 -2.47 -11.12
C ASN A 280 -39.29 -2.06 -11.18
N TRP A 281 -38.44 -3.05 -11.47
CA TRP A 281 -36.98 -2.90 -11.61
C TRP A 281 -36.53 -2.07 -12.82
N GLN A 282 -37.42 -1.72 -13.76
CA GLN A 282 -37.09 -0.78 -14.85
C GLN A 282 -37.15 0.70 -14.41
N THR A 283 -37.49 0.96 -13.15
CA THR A 283 -37.64 2.30 -12.57
C THR A 283 -36.87 2.42 -11.26
N GLU A 284 -36.88 3.61 -10.66
CA GLU A 284 -36.35 3.81 -9.30
C GLU A 284 -37.32 3.37 -8.19
N GLU A 285 -38.43 2.67 -8.47
CA GLU A 285 -39.41 2.28 -7.44
C GLU A 285 -38.76 1.63 -6.22
N ALA A 286 -37.73 0.78 -6.45
CA ALA A 286 -36.98 0.10 -5.41
C ALA A 286 -36.43 1.03 -4.31
N VAL A 287 -36.09 2.29 -4.62
CA VAL A 287 -35.49 3.21 -3.64
C VAL A 287 -36.44 3.59 -2.49
N ASN A 288 -37.73 3.31 -2.63
CA ASN A 288 -38.75 3.57 -1.62
C ASN A 288 -38.89 2.45 -0.58
N TYR A 289 -38.18 1.34 -0.76
CA TYR A 289 -38.22 0.18 0.13
C TYR A 289 -36.90 -0.01 0.86
N ARG A 290 -36.92 -0.74 1.98
CA ARG A 290 -35.73 -1.07 2.74
C ARG A 290 -35.22 -2.46 2.36
N PHE A 291 -33.97 -2.53 1.95
CA PHE A 291 -33.29 -3.79 1.65
C PHE A 291 -32.39 -4.18 2.83
N ARG A 292 -32.53 -5.40 3.33
CA ARG A 292 -31.84 -5.87 4.53
C ARG A 292 -31.24 -7.26 4.34
N GLN A 293 -29.95 -7.43 4.65
CA GLN A 293 -29.40 -8.75 4.95
C GLN A 293 -29.41 -8.98 6.45
N ASP A 294 -29.86 -10.18 6.83
CA ASP A 294 -29.79 -10.65 8.20
C ASP A 294 -28.34 -11.07 8.55
N PRO A 295 -27.97 -11.14 9.83
CA PRO A 295 -26.62 -11.57 10.23
C PRO A 295 -26.30 -12.98 9.72
N GLY A 296 -25.06 -13.21 9.28
CA GLY A 296 -24.60 -14.52 8.85
C GLY A 296 -23.43 -14.48 7.85
N PRO A 297 -22.94 -15.65 7.41
CA PRO A 297 -21.70 -15.76 6.63
C PRO A 297 -21.72 -15.06 5.26
N GLN A 298 -22.89 -14.73 4.73
CA GLN A 298 -23.05 -14.05 3.43
C GLN A 298 -23.36 -12.55 3.59
N ASN A 299 -23.46 -12.05 4.81
CA ASN A 299 -23.73 -10.64 5.07
C ASN A 299 -22.58 -9.79 4.53
N SER A 300 -22.89 -8.75 3.75
CA SER A 300 -21.89 -7.91 3.08
C SER A 300 -21.00 -7.13 4.04
N MET A 301 -21.44 -6.93 5.29
CA MET A 301 -20.65 -6.33 6.36
C MET A 301 -19.90 -7.35 7.23
N GLY A 302 -19.94 -8.64 6.87
CA GLY A 302 -19.33 -9.73 7.64
C GLY A 302 -19.82 -9.76 9.09
N ASN A 303 -18.91 -10.00 10.02
CA ASN A 303 -19.27 -10.18 11.43
C ASN A 303 -19.26 -8.89 12.25
N VAL A 304 -18.80 -7.76 11.72
CA VAL A 304 -18.72 -6.52 12.50
C VAL A 304 -18.83 -5.25 11.66
N LYS A 305 -19.50 -4.25 12.23
CA LYS A 305 -19.54 -2.86 11.76
C LYS A 305 -18.95 -1.94 12.83
N ILE A 306 -18.04 -1.07 12.44
CA ILE A 306 -17.32 -0.13 13.30
C ILE A 306 -17.78 1.28 12.93
N ASN A 307 -18.52 1.92 13.83
CA ASN A 307 -19.11 3.23 13.60
C ASN A 307 -18.25 4.36 14.16
N PHE A 308 -18.19 5.44 13.38
CA PHE A 308 -17.62 6.72 13.75
C PHE A 308 -18.51 7.84 13.20
N HIS A 309 -18.55 9.00 13.85
CA HIS A 309 -19.42 10.11 13.45
C HIS A 309 -18.98 10.68 12.10
N ASN A 310 -19.88 10.75 11.12
CA ASN A 310 -19.61 11.42 9.85
C ASN A 310 -20.93 11.73 9.09
N PRO A 311 -20.94 12.73 8.21
CA PRO A 311 -22.13 13.09 7.42
C PRO A 311 -22.33 12.20 6.16
N HIS A 312 -21.39 11.30 5.87
CA HIS A 312 -21.37 10.52 4.61
C HIS A 312 -21.94 9.10 4.75
N ALA A 313 -22.42 8.72 5.94
CA ALA A 313 -22.87 7.36 6.27
C ALA A 313 -21.82 6.27 5.99
N VAL A 314 -20.53 6.61 6.07
CA VAL A 314 -19.41 5.64 5.94
C VAL A 314 -19.03 5.03 7.28
N TYR A 315 -18.44 3.84 7.25
CA TYR A 315 -18.01 3.08 8.42
C TYR A 315 -16.89 2.11 8.03
N LEU A 316 -16.20 1.54 9.02
CA LEU A 316 -15.35 0.37 8.78
C LEU A 316 -16.17 -0.91 9.00
N HIS A 317 -15.88 -1.99 8.29
CA HIS A 317 -16.59 -3.24 8.49
C HIS A 317 -15.79 -4.47 8.04
N ASP A 318 -16.27 -5.64 8.44
CA ASP A 318 -15.79 -6.93 7.94
C ASP A 318 -16.34 -7.24 6.54
N THR A 319 -15.89 -8.32 5.90
CA THR A 319 -16.42 -8.76 4.62
C THR A 319 -16.32 -10.28 4.46
N PRO A 320 -17.31 -10.92 3.82
CA PRO A 320 -17.22 -12.34 3.48
C PRO A 320 -16.23 -12.59 2.33
N THR A 321 -15.94 -11.58 1.51
CA THR A 321 -15.05 -11.70 0.35
C THR A 321 -13.59 -11.41 0.72
N LYS A 322 -12.97 -12.32 1.50
CA LYS A 322 -11.59 -12.16 1.99
C LYS A 322 -10.52 -12.10 0.90
N GLY A 323 -10.78 -12.72 -0.27
CA GLY A 323 -9.84 -12.75 -1.39
C GLY A 323 -9.42 -11.37 -1.90
N LEU A 324 -10.27 -10.33 -1.73
CA LEU A 324 -9.96 -8.96 -2.16
C LEU A 324 -8.75 -8.34 -1.46
N PHE A 325 -8.37 -8.86 -0.29
CA PHE A 325 -7.22 -8.34 0.44
C PHE A 325 -5.87 -8.73 -0.19
N GLY A 326 -5.83 -9.74 -1.07
CA GLY A 326 -4.62 -10.15 -1.78
C GLY A 326 -4.33 -9.39 -3.09
N GLU A 327 -5.24 -8.52 -3.51
CA GLU A 327 -5.14 -7.80 -4.79
C GLU A 327 -4.21 -6.57 -4.70
N ASN A 328 -3.56 -6.23 -5.83
CA ASN A 328 -2.76 -5.00 -5.97
C ASN A 328 -3.63 -3.74 -5.78
N ALA A 329 -4.74 -3.68 -6.53
CA ALA A 329 -5.69 -2.58 -6.47
C ALA A 329 -6.87 -2.96 -5.58
N ARG A 330 -7.03 -2.30 -4.43
CA ARG A 330 -8.08 -2.62 -3.44
C ARG A 330 -9.13 -1.52 -3.32
N PHE A 331 -9.60 -1.03 -4.47
CA PHE A 331 -10.56 0.07 -4.61
C PHE A 331 -11.92 -0.46 -5.10
N TYR A 332 -12.62 -1.25 -4.28
CA TYR A 332 -13.84 -1.95 -4.70
C TYR A 332 -15.11 -1.55 -3.93
N SER A 333 -14.98 -0.71 -2.91
CA SER A 333 -16.08 -0.32 -2.02
C SER A 333 -16.89 0.87 -2.55
N SER A 334 -18.02 1.15 -1.92
CA SER A 334 -18.88 2.32 -2.17
C SER A 334 -18.66 3.40 -1.09
N GLY A 335 -17.41 3.70 -0.75
CA GLY A 335 -17.01 4.71 0.24
C GLY A 335 -16.63 4.14 1.61
N CYS A 336 -17.33 3.14 2.12
CA CYS A 336 -16.96 2.43 3.36
C CYS A 336 -15.63 1.67 3.21
N VAL A 337 -15.03 1.25 4.32
CA VAL A 337 -13.72 0.58 4.31
C VAL A 337 -13.82 -0.81 4.90
N ARG A 338 -13.36 -1.82 4.16
CA ARG A 338 -13.29 -3.21 4.66
C ARG A 338 -11.96 -3.44 5.36
N VAL A 339 -11.96 -4.15 6.48
CA VAL A 339 -10.78 -4.36 7.32
C VAL A 339 -10.39 -5.85 7.30
N ASP A 340 -9.15 -6.15 6.93
CA ASP A 340 -8.60 -7.49 7.11
C ASP A 340 -8.22 -7.74 8.56
N GLN A 341 -8.31 -8.99 9.02
CA GLN A 341 -8.05 -9.37 10.42
C GLN A 341 -8.79 -8.48 11.42
N VAL A 342 -10.06 -8.16 11.11
CA VAL A 342 -10.89 -7.20 11.84
C VAL A 342 -11.05 -7.54 13.33
N GLN A 343 -10.92 -8.81 13.71
CA GLN A 343 -10.97 -9.23 15.11
C GLN A 343 -9.88 -8.58 15.97
N ASP A 344 -8.66 -8.44 15.43
CA ASP A 344 -7.55 -7.82 16.13
C ASP A 344 -7.76 -6.31 16.24
N PHE A 345 -8.32 -5.70 15.19
CA PHE A 345 -8.70 -4.29 15.19
C PHE A 345 -9.76 -4.00 16.27
N VAL A 346 -10.82 -4.81 16.31
CA VAL A 346 -11.92 -4.68 17.29
C VAL A 346 -11.40 -4.87 18.72
N GLY A 347 -10.57 -5.88 18.96
CA GLY A 347 -9.97 -6.09 20.27
C GLY A 347 -9.10 -4.89 20.71
N TRP A 348 -8.33 -4.31 19.79
CA TRP A 348 -7.58 -3.08 20.08
C TRP A 348 -8.50 -1.89 20.39
N VAL A 349 -9.60 -1.70 19.67
CA VAL A 349 -10.57 -0.61 19.93
C VAL A 349 -11.23 -0.77 21.29
N LEU A 350 -11.67 -2.00 21.63
CA LEU A 350 -12.46 -2.32 22.83
C LEU A 350 -11.63 -2.69 24.07
N ARG A 351 -10.31 -2.50 24.06
CA ARG A 351 -9.44 -2.86 25.20
C ARG A 351 -9.86 -2.25 26.55
N ASP A 352 -10.47 -1.07 26.53
CA ASP A 352 -10.91 -0.34 27.73
C ASP A 352 -12.37 -0.70 28.10
N ASN A 353 -13.02 -1.59 27.34
CA ASN A 353 -14.38 -2.09 27.55
C ASN A 353 -14.43 -3.44 28.30
N GLY A 354 -13.30 -3.91 28.84
CA GLY A 354 -13.16 -5.21 29.50
C GLY A 354 -12.30 -6.18 28.69
N ASP A 355 -12.46 -7.48 28.92
CA ASP A 355 -11.68 -8.53 28.26
C ASP A 355 -12.17 -8.82 26.83
N TRP A 356 -11.86 -7.90 25.91
CA TRP A 356 -12.12 -8.04 24.47
C TRP A 356 -10.88 -8.57 23.72
N GLY A 357 -10.22 -9.59 24.29
CA GLY A 357 -9.15 -10.28 23.59
C GLY A 357 -9.63 -10.98 22.30
N PRO A 358 -8.70 -11.41 21.43
CA PRO A 358 -9.06 -12.08 20.16
C PRO A 358 -9.99 -13.29 20.33
N GLY A 359 -9.88 -14.02 21.44
CA GLY A 359 -10.73 -15.17 21.76
C GLY A 359 -12.20 -14.78 21.99
N GLU A 360 -12.45 -13.72 22.75
CA GLU A 360 -13.83 -13.27 23.02
C GLU A 360 -14.48 -12.66 21.78
N VAL A 361 -13.73 -11.87 21.01
CA VAL A 361 -14.22 -11.34 19.72
C VAL A 361 -14.60 -12.47 18.77
N ALA A 362 -13.74 -13.48 18.63
CA ALA A 362 -14.02 -14.64 17.79
C ALA A 362 -15.21 -15.46 18.30
N ASN A 363 -15.37 -15.60 19.63
CA ASN A 363 -16.51 -16.27 20.23
C ASN A 363 -17.82 -15.54 19.89
N VAL A 364 -17.89 -14.22 20.07
CA VAL A 364 -19.07 -13.42 19.71
C VAL A 364 -19.39 -13.55 18.21
N PHE A 365 -18.39 -13.54 17.33
CA PHE A 365 -18.61 -13.80 15.90
C PHE A 365 -19.22 -15.20 15.66
N ALA A 366 -18.70 -16.22 16.34
CA ALA A 366 -19.16 -17.60 16.18
C ALA A 366 -20.60 -17.82 16.69
N THR A 367 -21.04 -17.08 17.71
CA THR A 367 -22.43 -17.18 18.20
C THR A 367 -23.46 -16.72 17.17
N GLY A 368 -23.08 -15.80 16.26
CA GLY A 368 -24.01 -15.11 15.37
C GLY A 368 -25.00 -14.18 16.08
N GLU A 369 -24.92 -14.04 17.41
CA GLU A 369 -25.81 -13.16 18.17
C GLU A 369 -25.45 -11.70 17.91
N ARG A 370 -26.46 -10.89 17.60
CA ARG A 370 -26.26 -9.45 17.44
C ARG A 370 -25.94 -8.81 18.79
N LYS A 371 -24.83 -8.07 18.87
CA LYS A 371 -24.41 -7.34 20.07
C LYS A 371 -23.87 -5.97 19.69
N ASP A 372 -24.38 -4.93 20.32
CA ASP A 372 -23.92 -3.56 20.11
C ASP A 372 -23.13 -3.10 21.35
N VAL A 373 -21.92 -2.56 21.14
CA VAL A 373 -20.99 -2.15 22.21
C VAL A 373 -20.54 -0.72 21.97
N GLU A 374 -20.88 0.19 22.89
CA GLU A 374 -20.33 1.55 22.92
C GLU A 374 -18.86 1.50 23.37
N VAL A 375 -17.99 2.28 22.72
CA VAL A 375 -16.55 2.30 23.01
C VAL A 375 -16.28 3.23 24.20
N THR A 376 -15.67 2.73 25.28
CA THR A 376 -15.48 3.50 26.53
C THR A 376 -14.45 4.63 26.36
N ASN A 377 -13.41 4.40 25.57
CA ASN A 377 -12.39 5.38 25.24
C ASN A 377 -12.19 5.44 23.70
N PRO A 378 -13.07 6.16 22.98
CA PRO A 378 -13.08 6.22 21.52
C PRO A 378 -11.75 6.71 20.92
N PRO A 379 -10.96 5.86 20.22
CA PRO A 379 -9.78 6.32 19.51
C PRO A 379 -10.19 7.28 18.38
N GLU A 380 -9.31 8.25 18.08
CA GLU A 380 -9.49 9.06 16.87
C GLU A 380 -9.36 8.18 15.62
N ILE A 381 -10.08 8.52 14.57
CA ILE A 381 -9.91 7.93 13.25
C ILE A 381 -9.72 9.05 12.22
N HIS A 382 -8.70 8.88 11.39
CA HIS A 382 -8.36 9.75 10.28
C HIS A 382 -8.41 8.93 8.99
N THR A 383 -9.32 9.25 8.08
CA THR A 383 -9.24 8.75 6.70
C THR A 383 -8.43 9.74 5.89
N THR A 384 -7.30 9.31 5.32
CA THR A 384 -6.28 10.21 4.78
C THR A 384 -5.86 9.83 3.38
N TYR A 385 -5.21 10.77 2.70
CA TYR A 385 -4.67 10.54 1.36
C TYR A 385 -3.16 10.85 1.34
N ILE A 386 -2.36 9.89 1.79
CA ILE A 386 -0.90 10.01 1.85
C ILE A 386 -0.31 9.04 0.82
N SER A 387 0.00 9.55 -0.36
CA SER A 387 0.46 8.77 -1.52
C SER A 387 2.00 8.63 -1.59
N ALA A 388 2.73 9.35 -0.74
CA ALA A 388 4.17 9.16 -0.54
C ALA A 388 4.56 9.42 0.92
N TRP A 389 5.45 8.59 1.46
CA TRP A 389 6.01 8.74 2.81
C TRP A 389 7.40 8.13 2.87
N ALA A 390 8.16 8.48 3.91
CA ALA A 390 9.49 7.93 4.15
C ALA A 390 9.63 7.49 5.61
N ASN A 391 10.42 6.43 5.83
CA ASN A 391 10.82 6.00 7.17
C ASN A 391 12.22 6.52 7.52
N ARG A 392 12.62 6.39 8.79
CA ARG A 392 13.93 6.87 9.30
C ARG A 392 15.13 6.21 8.64
N ASN A 393 14.94 5.05 8.02
CA ASN A 393 15.99 4.35 7.27
C ASN A 393 16.17 4.92 5.85
N GLY A 394 15.40 5.95 5.48
CA GLY A 394 15.44 6.58 4.17
C GLY A 394 14.70 5.80 3.07
N VAL A 395 13.90 4.78 3.43
CA VAL A 395 13.08 4.06 2.45
C VAL A 395 11.86 4.91 2.12
N VAL A 396 11.76 5.33 0.87
CA VAL A 396 10.64 6.12 0.36
C VAL A 396 9.62 5.21 -0.30
N SER A 397 8.41 5.22 0.24
CA SER A 397 7.26 4.50 -0.28
C SER A 397 6.37 5.41 -1.11
N PHE A 398 5.81 4.86 -2.19
CA PHE A 398 4.89 5.56 -3.09
C PHE A 398 3.66 4.71 -3.38
N ARG A 399 2.54 5.36 -3.63
CA ARG A 399 1.29 4.74 -4.10
C ARG A 399 0.75 5.55 -5.26
N ASP A 400 -0.10 4.91 -6.06
CA ASP A 400 -0.73 5.57 -7.19
C ASP A 400 -1.73 6.64 -6.74
N ASP A 401 -1.89 7.68 -7.56
CA ASP A 401 -2.82 8.77 -7.32
C ASP A 401 -4.24 8.39 -7.76
N VAL A 402 -4.81 7.39 -7.08
CA VAL A 402 -6.06 6.73 -7.44
C VAL A 402 -7.29 7.64 -7.50
N TYR A 403 -7.32 8.74 -6.75
CA TYR A 403 -8.40 9.74 -6.78
C TYR A 403 -7.97 11.06 -7.41
N GLU A 404 -6.80 11.10 -8.05
CA GLU A 404 -6.27 12.27 -8.79
C GLU A 404 -6.05 13.51 -7.90
N PHE A 405 -5.82 13.32 -6.60
CA PHE A 405 -5.61 14.41 -5.65
C PHE A 405 -4.19 14.96 -5.72
N ASP A 406 -3.20 14.15 -6.11
CA ASP A 406 -1.84 14.64 -6.39
C ASP A 406 -1.84 15.48 -7.66
N MET A 407 -2.47 15.00 -8.73
CA MET A 407 -2.63 15.72 -9.99
C MET A 407 -3.37 17.06 -9.81
N ALA A 408 -4.38 17.08 -8.94
CA ALA A 408 -5.10 18.31 -8.59
C ALA A 408 -4.35 19.22 -7.59
N GLY A 409 -3.17 18.82 -7.09
CA GLY A 409 -2.38 19.58 -6.11
C GLY A 409 -3.06 19.75 -4.75
N LYS A 410 -4.01 18.88 -4.39
CA LYS A 410 -4.78 19.00 -3.15
C LYS A 410 -3.93 18.64 -1.93
N VAL A 411 -3.76 19.60 -1.01
CA VAL A 411 -3.02 19.44 0.25
C VAL A 411 -3.87 19.70 1.50
N THR A 412 -5.08 20.20 1.31
CA THR A 412 -6.09 20.44 2.34
C THR A 412 -7.39 19.76 1.93
N PHE A 413 -8.10 19.20 2.90
CA PHE A 413 -9.37 18.53 2.69
C PHE A 413 -10.36 19.06 3.72
N GLU A 414 -11.59 19.31 3.30
CA GLU A 414 -12.69 19.58 4.23
C GLU A 414 -12.98 18.26 4.95
N ALA A 415 -12.61 18.16 6.22
CA ALA A 415 -12.61 16.94 7.02
C ALA A 415 -13.59 16.99 8.19
#